data_AF-A0A7U9SPH5-F1
#
_entry.id   AF-A0A7U9SPH5-F1
#
_cell.length_a   1.000
_cell.length_b   1.000
_cell.length_c   1.000
_cell.angle_alpha   90.00
_cell.angle_beta   90.00
_cell.angle_gamma   90.00
#
_symmetry.space_group_name_H-M   'P 1'
#
loop_
_entity.id
_entity.type
_entity.pdbx_description
1 polymer ?
#
loop_
_entity_poly.entity_id
_entity_poly.type
_entity_poly.pdbx_seq_one_letter_code
_entity_poly.pdbx_strand_id
1 'polypeptide(L)'
;MDDALKKWKRRCAKINYDNLFLMIFTKDKEVVEKFLHYNGTRKICFVPRSINNWEDSDTIWSIDSISGNEFYVDVNSSVTMGKNSLLFDILKMLEGKKCIDVKEHQDEIYNNNSMPKQ
;
A
#
# COMPACT_ATOMS: atom_id res chain seq x y z
N MET A 1 14.72 -13.77 -25.64
CA MET A 1 15.54 -13.22 -24.53
C MET A 1 15.75 -11.70 -24.64
N ASP A 2 15.67 -11.13 -25.86
CA ASP A 2 16.07 -9.74 -26.12
C ASP A 2 15.01 -8.66 -25.77
N ASP A 3 13.72 -9.00 -25.84
CA ASP A 3 12.63 -8.04 -25.61
C ASP A 3 12.50 -7.56 -24.16
N ALA A 4 12.73 -8.46 -23.20
CA ALA A 4 12.72 -8.11 -21.79
C ALA A 4 13.81 -7.09 -21.48
N LEU A 5 15.03 -7.32 -22.00
CA LEU A 5 16.17 -6.43 -21.83
C LEU A 5 15.94 -5.07 -22.52
N LYS A 6 15.40 -5.06 -23.75
CA LYS A 6 15.05 -3.83 -24.47
C LYS A 6 14.02 -3.01 -23.72
N LYS A 7 12.95 -3.66 -23.23
CA LYS A 7 11.90 -3.00 -22.43
C LYS A 7 12.45 -2.48 -21.09
N TRP A 8 13.34 -3.23 -20.44
CA TRP A 8 14.02 -2.82 -19.21
C TRP A 8 14.84 -1.55 -19.43
N LYS A 9 15.80 -1.58 -20.37
CA LYS A 9 16.66 -0.42 -20.69
C LYS A 9 15.86 0.84 -21.03
N ARG A 10 14.82 0.69 -21.85
CA ARG A 10 13.91 1.79 -22.21
C ARG A 10 13.16 2.38 -21.01
N ARG A 11 12.80 1.55 -20.01
CA ARG A 11 12.10 2.02 -18.80
C ARG A 11 13.06 2.68 -17.81
N CYS A 12 14.27 2.14 -17.65
CA CYS A 12 15.29 2.75 -16.80
C CYS A 12 15.65 4.18 -17.24
N ALA A 13 15.66 4.44 -18.55
CA ALA A 13 15.90 5.78 -19.09
C ALA A 13 14.84 6.84 -18.72
N LYS A 14 13.68 6.41 -18.17
CA LYS A 14 12.58 7.30 -17.75
C LYS A 14 12.52 7.51 -16.24
N ILE A 15 13.46 6.95 -15.48
CA ILE A 15 13.49 7.09 -14.02
C ILE A 15 13.78 8.55 -13.67
N ASN A 16 12.87 9.17 -12.93
CA ASN A 16 13.09 10.47 -12.31
C ASN A 16 13.63 10.26 -10.90
N TYR A 17 14.95 10.41 -10.74
CA TYR A 17 15.63 10.20 -9.46
C TYR A 17 15.26 11.26 -8.40
N ASP A 18 14.90 12.47 -8.82
CA ASP A 18 14.48 13.55 -7.92
C ASP A 18 13.09 13.32 -7.32
N ASN A 19 12.30 12.45 -7.95
CA ASN A 19 10.91 12.19 -7.58
C ASN A 19 10.60 10.69 -7.45
N LEU A 20 11.51 9.94 -6.81
CA LEU A 20 11.29 8.52 -6.55
C LEU A 20 10.23 8.30 -5.47
N PHE A 21 9.51 7.20 -5.62
CA PHE A 21 8.60 6.67 -4.62
C PHE A 21 8.86 5.16 -4.51
N LEU A 22 9.28 4.70 -3.33
CA LEU A 22 9.61 3.31 -3.09
C LEU A 22 8.45 2.60 -2.42
N MET A 23 7.92 1.56 -3.06
CA MET A 23 6.83 0.75 -2.52
C MET A 23 7.31 -0.69 -2.39
N ILE A 24 7.15 -1.27 -1.20
CA ILE A 24 7.34 -2.70 -0.97
C ILE A 24 6.12 -3.29 -0.25
N PHE A 25 6.04 -4.61 -0.24
CA PHE A 25 5.15 -5.35 0.63
C PHE A 25 5.92 -6.54 1.19
N THR A 26 5.68 -6.88 2.45
CA THR A 26 6.36 -8.02 3.09
C THR A 26 5.53 -8.60 4.24
N LYS A 27 5.74 -9.89 4.49
CA LYS A 27 5.26 -10.58 5.71
C LYS A 27 6.37 -10.77 6.75
N ASP A 28 7.59 -10.37 6.42
CA ASP A 28 8.77 -10.54 7.24
C ASP A 28 9.10 -9.24 7.99
N LYS A 29 9.08 -9.32 9.33
CA LYS A 29 9.38 -8.18 10.20
C LYS A 29 10.81 -7.67 10.04
N GLU A 30 11.79 -8.55 9.77
CA GLU A 30 13.17 -8.12 9.57
C GLU A 30 13.33 -7.25 8.32
N VAL A 31 12.55 -7.54 7.27
CA VAL A 31 12.51 -6.72 6.06
C VAL A 31 11.90 -5.35 6.36
N VAL A 32 10.85 -5.29 7.19
CA VAL A 32 10.24 -4.02 7.62
C VAL A 32 11.25 -3.16 8.37
N GLU A 33 11.97 -3.75 9.32
CA GLU A 33 12.99 -3.04 10.09
C GLU A 33 14.09 -2.49 9.18
N LYS A 34 14.62 -3.29 8.25
CA LYS A 34 15.61 -2.81 7.27
C LYS A 34 15.05 -1.68 6.41
N PHE A 35 13.77 -1.76 6.02
CA PHE A 35 13.10 -0.73 5.25
C PHE A 35 12.92 0.57 6.03
N LEU A 36 12.59 0.52 7.33
CA LEU A 36 12.47 1.69 8.19
C LEU A 36 13.78 2.49 8.27
N HIS A 37 14.92 1.80 8.31
CA HIS A 37 16.25 2.43 8.33
C HIS A 37 16.68 3.05 6.99
N TYR A 38 16.02 2.70 5.88
CA TYR A 38 16.35 3.25 4.56
C TYR A 38 15.89 4.71 4.43
N ASN A 39 16.81 5.66 4.36
CA ASN A 39 16.50 7.09 4.22
C ASN A 39 16.76 7.58 2.79
N GLY A 40 16.13 8.71 2.41
CA GLY A 40 16.48 9.45 1.20
C GLY A 40 15.44 9.42 0.07
N THR A 41 14.29 8.78 0.25
CA THR A 41 13.18 8.80 -0.73
C THR A 41 11.85 8.55 -0.03
N ARG A 42 10.75 9.11 -0.55
CA ARG A 42 9.40 8.80 -0.07
C ARG A 42 9.12 7.32 -0.24
N LYS A 43 8.64 6.68 0.82
CA LYS A 43 8.58 5.23 0.87
C LYS A 43 7.35 4.74 1.61
N ILE A 44 6.85 3.59 1.19
CA ILE A 44 5.77 2.87 1.85
C ILE A 44 6.06 1.37 1.86
N CYS A 45 5.72 0.73 2.98
CA CYS A 45 5.76 -0.72 3.12
C CYS A 45 4.39 -1.21 3.57
N PHE A 46 3.79 -2.05 2.74
CA PHE A 46 2.56 -2.75 3.10
C PHE A 46 2.87 -4.01 3.91
N VAL A 47 2.15 -4.18 5.02
CA VAL A 47 2.26 -5.36 5.89
C VAL A 47 0.88 -5.95 6.17
N PRO A 48 0.76 -7.26 6.39
CA PRO A 48 -0.46 -7.82 6.95
C PRO A 48 -0.78 -7.19 8.30
N ARG A 49 -2.06 -6.87 8.56
CA ARG A 49 -2.47 -6.35 9.88
C ARG A 49 -2.04 -7.24 11.04
N SER A 50 -2.03 -8.56 10.85
CA SER A 50 -1.62 -9.54 11.86
C SER A 50 -0.18 -9.41 12.36
N ILE A 51 0.70 -8.75 11.60
CA ILE A 51 2.10 -8.57 11.99
C ILE A 51 2.45 -7.10 12.27
N ASN A 52 1.50 -6.18 12.12
CA ASN A 52 1.77 -4.76 12.26
C ASN A 52 2.07 -4.40 13.72
N ASN A 53 3.28 -3.93 13.98
CA ASN A 53 3.70 -3.37 15.27
C ASN A 53 4.27 -1.95 15.12
N TRP A 54 3.89 -1.25 14.05
CA TRP A 54 4.39 0.09 13.70
C TRP A 54 3.23 1.07 13.45
N GLU A 55 2.24 1.09 14.35
CA GLU A 55 1.04 1.92 14.22
C GLU A 55 1.37 3.42 14.13
N ASP A 56 2.44 3.85 14.81
CA ASP A 56 2.94 5.23 14.81
C ASP A 56 3.77 5.59 13.56
N SER A 57 4.07 4.62 12.69
CA SER A 57 4.84 4.91 11.47
C SER A 57 3.96 5.52 10.39
N ASP A 58 4.48 6.55 9.73
CA ASP A 58 3.86 7.13 8.52
C ASP A 58 4.15 6.32 7.25
N THR A 59 5.10 5.38 7.32
CA THR A 59 5.61 4.62 6.17
C THR A 59 5.20 3.14 6.18
N ILE A 60 4.64 2.63 7.28
CA ILE A 60 4.17 1.24 7.40
C ILE A 60 2.66 1.21 7.41
N TRP A 61 2.08 0.57 6.40
CA TRP A 61 0.63 0.59 6.18
C TRP A 61 0.10 -0.84 6.24
N SER A 62 -0.85 -1.08 7.15
CA SER A 62 -1.41 -2.41 7.34
C SER A 62 -2.62 -2.66 6.44
N ILE A 63 -2.66 -3.83 5.81
CA ILE A 63 -3.80 -4.30 5.03
C ILE A 63 -4.35 -5.60 5.63
N ASP A 64 -5.67 -5.72 5.65
CA ASP A 64 -6.33 -6.97 5.97
C ASP A 64 -6.18 -7.95 4.81
N SER A 65 -5.66 -9.14 5.11
CA SER A 65 -5.56 -10.20 4.10
C SER A 65 -6.93 -10.86 3.97
N ILE A 66 -7.64 -10.51 2.89
CA ILE A 66 -9.06 -10.86 2.69
C ILE A 66 -9.21 -11.96 1.62
N SER A 67 -8.30 -12.03 0.65
CA SER A 67 -8.50 -12.90 -0.52
C SER A 67 -8.15 -14.37 -0.30
N GLY A 68 -7.45 -14.71 0.80
CA GLY A 68 -6.89 -16.04 1.02
C GLY A 68 -5.76 -16.42 0.04
N ASN A 69 -5.37 -15.50 -0.84
CA ASN A 69 -4.30 -15.67 -1.82
C ASN A 69 -2.96 -15.12 -1.30
N GLU A 70 -1.96 -15.03 -2.19
CA GLU A 70 -0.72 -14.32 -1.89
C GLU A 70 -0.98 -12.84 -1.57
N PHE A 71 -0.22 -12.31 -0.61
CA PHE A 71 -0.47 -10.96 -0.06
C PHE A 71 -0.36 -9.84 -1.10
N TYR A 72 0.44 -10.02 -2.15
CA TYR A 72 0.53 -9.02 -3.23
C TYR A 72 -0.82 -8.82 -3.94
N VAL A 73 -1.70 -9.83 -3.95
CA VAL A 73 -3.05 -9.73 -4.52
C VAL A 73 -3.90 -8.78 -3.69
N ASP A 74 -3.82 -8.91 -2.36
CA ASP A 74 -4.53 -8.02 -1.43
C ASP A 74 -4.01 -6.58 -1.56
N VAL A 75 -2.68 -6.39 -1.63
CA VAL A 75 -2.05 -5.08 -1.86
C VAL A 75 -2.52 -4.48 -3.18
N ASN A 76 -2.48 -5.23 -4.29
CA ASN A 76 -2.94 -4.73 -5.58
C ASN A 76 -4.44 -4.39 -5.59
N SER A 77 -5.27 -5.18 -4.91
CA SER A 77 -6.71 -4.92 -4.79
C SER A 77 -7.03 -3.67 -3.95
N SER A 78 -6.09 -3.25 -3.10
CA SER A 78 -6.22 -2.04 -2.27
C SER A 78 -5.87 -0.74 -2.98
N VAL A 79 -5.08 -0.82 -4.06
CA VAL A 79 -4.70 0.33 -4.88
C VAL A 79 -5.46 0.38 -6.22
N THR A 80 -6.33 -0.60 -6.45
CA THR A 80 -7.28 -0.68 -7.58
C THR A 80 -8.70 -0.67 -7.04
N MET A 81 -9.76 -0.72 -7.87
CA MET A 81 -11.20 -0.68 -7.52
C MET A 81 -11.72 -1.86 -6.65
N GLY A 82 -10.93 -2.40 -5.72
CA GLY A 82 -11.31 -3.46 -4.79
C GLY A 82 -11.86 -2.94 -3.45
N LYS A 83 -12.23 -3.86 -2.54
CA LYS A 83 -12.79 -3.52 -1.22
C LYS A 83 -11.86 -2.64 -0.36
N ASN A 84 -10.56 -2.74 -0.59
CA ASN A 84 -9.55 -1.95 0.11
C ASN A 84 -9.21 -0.62 -0.60
N SER A 85 -9.81 -0.35 -1.77
CA SER A 85 -9.60 0.89 -2.56
C SER A 85 -9.97 2.17 -1.82
N LEU A 86 -10.94 2.07 -0.92
CA LEU A 86 -11.42 3.16 -0.09
C LEU A 86 -10.52 3.39 1.13
N LEU A 87 -9.54 2.52 1.38
CA LEU A 87 -8.66 2.64 2.54
C LEU A 87 -7.57 3.69 2.35
N PHE A 88 -7.25 4.04 1.10
CA PHE A 88 -6.07 4.83 0.77
C PHE A 88 -6.39 5.94 -0.23
N ASP A 89 -6.10 7.18 0.14
CA ASP A 89 -5.98 8.28 -0.82
C ASP A 89 -4.63 8.14 -1.54
N ILE A 90 -4.69 7.65 -2.78
CA ILE A 90 -3.51 7.39 -3.61
C ILE A 90 -2.67 8.66 -3.80
N LEU A 91 -3.29 9.84 -3.90
CA LEU A 91 -2.55 11.09 -4.10
C LEU A 91 -1.75 11.43 -2.85
N LYS A 92 -2.36 11.34 -1.66
CA LYS A 92 -1.65 11.53 -0.38
C LYS A 92 -0.56 10.49 -0.19
N MET A 93 -0.82 9.23 -0.58
CA MET A 93 0.18 8.16 -0.53
C MET A 93 1.41 8.47 -1.39
N LEU A 94 1.22 8.93 -2.64
CA LEU A 94 2.32 9.30 -3.54
C LEU A 94 3.11 10.53 -3.05
N GLU A 95 2.45 11.41 -2.30
CA GLU A 95 3.09 12.50 -1.55
C GLU A 95 3.82 12.04 -0.28
N GLY A 96 3.69 10.76 0.11
CA GLY A 96 4.27 10.22 1.33
C GLY A 96 3.57 10.69 2.60
N LYS A 97 2.31 11.11 2.49
CA LYS A 97 1.48 11.56 3.61
C LYS A 97 0.55 10.42 4.04
N LYS A 98 0.50 10.15 5.34
CA LYS A 98 -0.45 9.19 5.93
C LYS A 98 -1.88 9.69 5.71
N CYS A 99 -2.76 8.80 5.26
CA CYS A 99 -4.20 9.06 5.29
C CYS A 99 -4.69 8.87 6.72
N ILE A 100 -5.45 9.86 7.22
CA ILE A 100 -6.11 9.77 8.53
C ILE A 100 -7.05 8.56 8.54
N ASP A 101 -7.07 7.85 9.67
CA ASP A 101 -7.78 6.60 9.92
C ASP A 101 -9.21 6.58 9.36
N VAL A 102 -9.49 5.59 8.51
CA VAL A 102 -10.83 5.27 7.98
C VAL A 102 -11.78 4.75 9.07
N LYS A 103 -11.44 4.87 10.36
CA LYS A 103 -12.39 4.57 11.44
C LYS A 103 -13.67 5.40 11.30
N GLU A 104 -13.57 6.65 10.82
CA GLU A 104 -14.77 7.49 10.60
C GLU A 104 -15.57 7.09 9.35
N HIS A 105 -14.96 6.50 8.32
CA HIS A 105 -15.65 6.13 7.08
C HIS A 105 -16.11 4.66 7.01
N GLN A 106 -15.57 3.76 7.85
CA GLN A 106 -16.10 2.40 7.95
C GLN A 106 -17.50 2.39 8.57
N ASP A 107 -17.77 3.24 9.57
CA ASP A 107 -19.09 3.36 10.19
C ASP A 107 -20.14 3.92 9.22
N GLU A 108 -19.77 4.84 8.33
CA GLU A 108 -20.69 5.37 7.30
C GLU A 108 -21.01 4.35 6.19
N ILE A 109 -20.05 3.54 5.78
CA ILE A 109 -20.24 2.54 4.71
C ILE A 109 -21.01 1.31 5.24
N TYR A 110 -20.79 0.90 6.49
CA TYR A 110 -21.55 -0.19 7.12
C TYR A 110 -22.99 0.24 7.46
N ASN A 111 -23.21 1.47 7.91
CA ASN A 111 -24.55 1.97 8.23
C ASN A 111 -25.42 2.20 6.97
N ASN A 112 -24.84 2.64 5.85
CA ASN A 112 -25.61 2.85 4.61
C ASN A 112 -26.02 1.55 3.89
N ASN A 113 -25.40 0.41 4.21
CA ASN A 113 -25.77 -0.90 3.65
C ASN A 113 -26.69 -1.73 4.56
N SER A 114 -27.11 -1.19 5.71
CA SER A 114 -27.92 -1.91 6.71
C SER A 114 -29.39 -1.45 6.78
N MET A 115 -29.87 -0.62 5.84
CA MET A 115 -31.31 -0.33 5.78
C MET A 115 -32.08 -1.55 5.25
N PRO A 116 -33.13 -2.02 5.97
CA PRO A 116 -33.95 -3.11 5.50
C PRO A 116 -34.67 -2.66 4.23
N LYS A 117 -34.59 -3.48 3.19
CA LYS A 117 -35.44 -3.33 2.00
C LYS A 117 -36.90 -3.43 2.47
N GLN A 118 -37.61 -2.32 2.45
CA GLN A 118 -39.08 -2.29 2.53
C GLN A 118 -39.68 -2.86 1.24
#